data_AF-A0A351JS92-F1
#
_entry.id   AF-A0A351JS92-F1
#
_cell.length_a   1.000
_cell.length_b   1.000
_cell.length_c   1.000
_cell.angle_alpha   90.00
_cell.angle_beta   90.00
_cell.angle_gamma   90.00
#
_symmetry.space_group_name_H-M   'P 1'
#
loop_
_entity.id
_entity.type
_entity.pdbx_description
1 polymer ?
#
loop_
_entity_poly.entity_id
_entity_poly.type
_entity_poly.pdbx_seq_one_letter_code
_entity_poly.pdbx_strand_id
1 'polypeptide(L)'
;MQRKTVNGELIGHYPNYALDLLVEVEKLKSLGFSNQEVSQKIKSADAGAKSMSKASIFKLLRIATPSPRIIKGAIFVLFCLMLFAGLGILPIGKTKNDLIQKTIELDRKYILDSGTSIVQKNQSRVYVKSQSVKSNSKITVTFTADYTPAARYWVAQRTSYEGFYLELDAPVGTDVEFNWWVAN
;
A
#
# COMPACT_ATOMS: atom_id res chain seq x y z
N MET A 1 -13.40 -13.27 47.20
CA MET A 1 -14.32 -14.27 47.76
C MET A 1 -13.51 -15.30 48.52
N GLN A 2 -13.76 -15.45 49.83
CA GLN A 2 -13.12 -16.47 50.66
C GLN A 2 -14.14 -17.58 50.94
N ARG A 3 -13.78 -18.86 50.73
CA ARG A 3 -14.59 -19.97 51.25
C ARG A 3 -14.31 -20.08 52.75
N LYS A 4 -15.35 -20.08 53.58
CA LYS A 4 -15.25 -20.40 55.02
C LYS A 4 -14.82 -21.86 55.19
N THR A 5 -13.85 -22.09 56.08
CA THR A 5 -13.25 -23.40 56.37
C THR A 5 -13.78 -24.01 57.67
N VAL A 6 -13.85 -25.34 57.70
CA VAL A 6 -13.92 -26.18 58.91
C VAL A 6 -12.48 -26.31 59.43
N ASN A 7 -12.22 -25.88 60.67
CA ASN A 7 -10.95 -26.03 61.42
C ASN A 7 -9.82 -25.00 61.19
N GLY A 8 -10.13 -23.76 60.81
CA GLY A 8 -9.24 -22.61 61.09
C GLY A 8 -7.97 -22.46 60.23
N GLU A 9 -7.61 -23.43 59.39
CA GLU A 9 -6.58 -23.23 58.36
C GLU A 9 -7.18 -22.61 57.08
N LEU A 10 -6.53 -21.56 56.59
CA LEU A 10 -6.94 -20.83 55.39
C LEU A 10 -6.52 -21.63 54.13
N ILE A 11 -7.32 -22.63 53.75
CA ILE A 11 -7.07 -23.47 52.58
C ILE A 11 -7.59 -22.74 51.32
N GLY A 12 -6.78 -21.83 50.79
CA GLY A 12 -6.95 -21.28 49.45
C GLY A 12 -7.45 -19.84 49.41
N HIS A 13 -6.54 -18.94 49.04
CA HIS A 13 -6.88 -17.58 48.65
C HIS A 13 -6.83 -17.48 47.13
N TYR A 14 -7.97 -17.15 46.50
CA TYR A 14 -7.95 -16.75 45.10
C TYR A 14 -7.16 -15.44 44.99
N PRO A 15 -6.19 -15.33 44.07
CA PRO A 15 -5.45 -14.10 43.87
C PRO A 15 -6.40 -12.94 43.55
N ASN A 16 -6.04 -11.72 43.95
CA ASN A 16 -6.89 -10.55 43.73
C ASN A 16 -7.15 -10.26 42.25
N TYR A 17 -6.31 -10.78 41.34
CA TYR A 17 -6.46 -10.66 39.89
C TYR A 17 -7.36 -11.75 39.26
N ALA A 18 -7.81 -12.74 40.04
CA ALA A 18 -8.53 -13.90 39.51
C ALA A 18 -9.87 -13.51 38.89
N LEU A 19 -10.55 -12.50 39.44
CA LEU A 19 -11.83 -12.04 38.90
C LEU A 19 -11.65 -11.36 37.54
N ASP A 20 -10.68 -10.46 37.43
CA ASP A 20 -10.37 -9.74 36.20
C ASP A 20 -9.93 -10.72 35.09
N LEU A 21 -9.13 -11.72 35.46
CA LEU A 21 -8.69 -12.77 34.56
C LEU A 21 -9.86 -13.61 34.03
N LEU A 22 -10.86 -13.90 34.86
CA LEU A 22 -12.06 -14.64 34.43
C LEU A 22 -12.89 -13.84 33.43
N VAL A 23 -13.05 -12.52 33.67
CA VAL A 23 -13.74 -11.62 32.72
C VAL A 23 -13.00 -11.56 31.39
N GLU A 24 -11.68 -11.51 31.41
CA GLU A 24 -10.86 -11.50 30.19
C GLU A 24 -10.95 -12.83 29.42
N VAL A 25 -10.93 -13.97 30.12
CA VAL A 25 -11.14 -15.30 29.52
C VAL A 25 -12.50 -15.36 28.82
N GLU A 26 -13.56 -14.88 29.47
CA GLU A 26 -14.92 -14.90 28.91
C GLU A 26 -15.01 -14.03 27.65
N LYS A 27 -14.41 -12.84 27.67
CA LYS A 27 -14.32 -11.96 26.50
C LYS A 27 -13.56 -12.60 25.34
N LEU A 28 -12.46 -13.30 25.61
CA LEU A 28 -11.72 -13.98 24.54
C LEU A 28 -12.52 -15.17 23.98
N LYS A 29 -13.25 -15.90 24.81
CA LYS A 29 -14.14 -16.97 24.33
C LYS A 29 -15.31 -16.45 23.51
N SER A 30 -15.91 -15.31 23.89
CA SER A 30 -17.00 -14.70 23.12
C SER A 30 -16.54 -14.18 21.76
N LEU A 31 -15.24 -13.88 21.61
CA LEU A 31 -14.61 -13.56 20.33
C LEU A 31 -14.26 -14.80 19.48
N GLY A 32 -14.63 -16.00 19.93
CA GLY A 32 -14.45 -17.26 19.18
C GLY A 32 -13.07 -17.93 19.36
N PHE A 33 -12.23 -17.46 20.28
CA PHE A 33 -10.93 -18.10 20.55
C PHE A 33 -11.09 -19.46 21.25
N SER A 34 -10.29 -20.43 20.82
CA SER A 34 -10.24 -21.76 21.45
C SER A 34 -9.55 -21.71 22.83
N ASN A 35 -9.80 -22.73 23.67
CA ASN A 35 -9.20 -22.80 25.00
C ASN A 35 -7.66 -22.77 24.97
N GLN A 36 -7.03 -23.31 23.92
CA GLN A 36 -5.57 -23.31 23.76
C GLN A 36 -5.04 -21.90 23.46
N GLU A 37 -5.70 -21.16 22.57
CA GLU A 37 -5.32 -19.78 22.20
C GLU A 37 -5.53 -18.80 23.36
N VAL A 38 -6.62 -18.97 24.13
CA VAL A 38 -6.89 -18.18 25.33
C VAL A 38 -5.77 -18.38 26.36
N SER A 39 -5.33 -19.62 26.58
CA SER A 39 -4.22 -19.91 27.49
C SER A 39 -2.91 -19.25 27.06
N GLN A 40 -2.61 -19.27 25.75
CA GLN A 40 -1.41 -18.66 25.21
C GLN A 40 -1.41 -17.13 25.37
N LYS A 41 -2.55 -16.47 25.09
CA LYS A 41 -2.70 -15.03 25.25
C LYS A 41 -2.54 -14.58 26.70
N ILE A 42 -3.15 -15.31 27.65
CA ILE A 42 -3.04 -15.00 29.07
C ILE A 42 -1.60 -15.18 29.57
N LYS A 43 -0.91 -16.24 29.16
CA LYS A 43 0.51 -16.45 29.51
C LYS A 43 1.41 -15.34 28.97
N SER A 44 1.16 -14.84 27.76
CA SER A 44 1.91 -13.70 27.20
C SER A 44 1.61 -12.38 27.91
N ALA A 45 0.37 -12.16 28.36
CA ALA A 45 0.00 -10.98 29.14
C ALA A 45 0.64 -10.99 30.53
N ASP A 46 0.71 -12.16 31.18
CA ASP A 46 1.31 -12.33 32.50
C ASP A 46 2.85 -12.23 32.46
N ALA A 47 3.48 -12.68 31.36
CA ALA A 47 4.90 -12.46 31.09
C ALA A 47 5.24 -10.98 30.86
N GLY A 48 4.35 -10.21 30.21
CA GLY A 48 4.47 -8.76 30.06
C GLY A 48 4.25 -7.98 31.37
N ALA A 49 3.33 -8.45 32.22
CA ALA A 49 3.01 -7.83 33.51
C ALA A 49 4.13 -7.97 34.55
N LYS A 50 4.94 -9.05 34.50
CA LYS A 50 6.14 -9.20 35.34
C LYS A 50 7.34 -8.36 34.89
N SER A 51 7.34 -7.86 33.66
CA SER A 51 8.47 -7.09 33.11
C SER A 51 8.32 -5.57 33.21
N MET A 52 7.17 -5.04 33.64
CA MET A 52 6.96 -3.59 33.70
C MET A 52 6.30 -3.20 35.01
N SER A 53 7.12 -2.93 36.03
CA SER A 53 6.64 -2.46 37.33
C SER A 53 5.77 -1.21 37.13
N LYS A 54 4.54 -1.24 37.63
CA LYS A 54 3.63 -0.07 37.69
C LYS A 54 4.26 1.14 38.41
N ALA A 55 5.36 0.93 39.15
CA ALA A 55 6.14 1.99 39.78
C ALA A 55 6.91 2.87 38.77
N SER A 56 7.28 2.33 37.59
CA SER A 56 8.03 3.07 36.56
C SER A 56 7.14 4.02 35.75
N ILE A 57 5.87 3.64 35.53
CA ILE A 57 4.89 4.46 34.77
C ILE A 57 4.39 5.64 35.64
N PHE A 58 4.15 5.41 36.94
CA PHE A 58 3.73 6.50 37.84
C PHE A 58 4.84 7.51 38.18
N LYS A 59 6.12 7.11 38.10
CA LYS A 59 7.25 8.06 38.17
C LYS A 59 7.35 8.98 36.96
N LEU A 60 6.77 8.58 35.82
CA LEU A 60 6.73 9.39 34.60
C LEU A 60 5.57 10.40 34.60
N LEU A 61 4.51 10.16 35.39
CA LEU A 61 3.33 11.02 35.48
C LEU A 61 3.34 12.07 36.60
N ARG A 62 4.31 12.03 37.53
CA ARG A 62 4.50 13.12 38.49
C ARG A 62 5.31 14.24 37.84
N ILE A 63 4.65 14.99 36.97
CA ILE A 63 5.14 16.29 36.51
C ILE A 63 5.11 17.20 37.75
N ALA A 64 6.25 17.32 38.43
CA ALA A 64 6.51 18.44 39.32
C ALA A 64 6.16 19.71 38.53
N THR A 65 5.38 20.63 39.11
CA THR A 65 5.01 21.90 38.50
C THR A 65 6.23 22.48 37.77
N PRO A 66 6.25 22.45 36.43
CA PRO A 66 7.48 22.71 35.71
C PRO A 66 7.87 24.15 35.99
N SER A 67 9.15 24.40 36.26
CA SER A 67 9.62 25.76 36.49
C SER A 67 9.19 26.64 35.30
N PRO A 68 8.84 27.92 35.52
CA PRO A 68 8.31 28.78 34.46
C PRO A 68 9.27 28.92 33.26
N ARG A 69 10.56 28.60 33.44
CA ARG A 69 11.57 28.54 32.37
C ARG A 69 11.35 27.36 31.42
N ILE A 70 10.97 26.19 31.95
CA ILE A 70 10.68 24.98 31.17
C ILE A 70 9.38 25.16 30.38
N ILE A 71 8.36 25.78 30.98
CA ILE A 71 7.09 26.07 30.31
C ILE A 71 7.32 27.02 29.11
N LYS A 72 8.09 28.10 29.31
CA LYS A 72 8.46 29.01 28.21
C LYS A 72 9.22 28.30 27.10
N GLY A 73 10.15 27.41 27.45
CA GLY A 73 10.88 26.59 26.48
C GLY A 73 9.96 25.67 25.68
N ALA A 74 9.03 24.98 26.35
CA ALA A 74 8.07 24.09 25.68
C ALA A 74 7.12 24.85 24.74
N ILE A 75 6.65 26.04 25.14
CA ILE A 75 5.83 26.90 24.28
C ILE A 75 6.64 27.39 23.08
N PHE A 76 7.91 27.77 23.27
CA PHE A 76 8.79 28.19 22.19
C PHE A 76 9.04 27.05 21.19
N VAL A 77 9.26 25.82 21.67
CA VAL A 77 9.41 24.63 20.81
C VAL A 77 8.13 24.34 20.03
N LEU A 78 6.96 24.44 20.67
CA LEU A 78 5.67 24.27 20.00
C LEU A 78 5.44 25.36 18.93
N PHE A 79 5.83 26.60 19.23
CA PHE A 79 5.77 27.72 18.28
C PHE A 79 6.72 27.51 17.09
N CYS A 80 7.94 27.04 17.34
CA CYS A 80 8.87 26.65 16.27
C CYS A 80 8.28 25.53 15.41
N LEU A 81 7.71 24.49 16.01
CA LEU A 81 7.07 23.39 15.27
C LEU A 81 5.89 23.89 14.41
N MET A 82 5.07 24.82 14.91
CA MET A 82 4.01 25.48 14.14
C MET A 82 4.58 26.28 12.95
N LEU A 83 5.67 27.02 13.14
CA LEU A 83 6.33 27.75 12.05
C LEU A 83 6.93 26.82 11.00
N PHE A 84 7.61 25.74 11.42
CA PHE A 84 8.16 24.74 10.49
C PHE A 84 7.07 23.97 9.73
N ALA A 85 5.92 23.72 10.37
CA ALA A 85 4.76 23.15 9.71
C ALA A 85 4.16 24.12 8.68
N GLY A 86 4.04 25.42 9.00
CA GLY A 86 3.55 26.44 8.08
C GLY A 86 4.48 26.71 6.88
N LEU A 87 5.79 26.50 7.05
CA LEU A 87 6.79 26.60 5.98
C LEU A 87 6.85 25.34 5.07
N GLY A 88 6.05 24.31 5.35
CA GLY A 88 5.99 23.10 4.51
C GLY A 88 7.20 22.18 4.60
N ILE A 89 8.06 22.35 5.62
CA ILE A 89 9.26 21.51 5.84
C ILE A 89 8.88 20.13 6.41
N LEU A 90 7.68 19.99 6.96
CA LEU A 90 7.13 18.73 7.46
C LEU A 90 6.11 18.15 6.47
N PRO A 91 6.34 16.96 5.89
CA PRO A 91 5.40 16.32 4.96
C PRO A 91 4.23 15.68 5.75
N ILE A 92 3.31 16.50 6.25
CA ILE A 92 2.10 16.03 6.94
C ILE A 92 0.99 15.87 5.89
N GLY A 93 0.72 14.61 5.54
CA GLY A 93 -0.31 14.21 4.59
C GLY A 93 0.22 14.14 3.17
N LYS A 94 0.39 12.91 2.66
CA LYS A 94 0.58 12.68 1.22
C LYS A 94 -0.62 13.27 0.50
N THR A 95 -0.41 14.39 -0.17
CA THR A 95 -1.44 15.08 -0.93
C THR A 95 -1.93 14.15 -2.04
N LYS A 96 -3.19 14.25 -2.45
CA LYS A 96 -3.77 13.42 -3.53
C LYS A 96 -2.92 13.45 -4.82
N ASN A 97 -2.14 14.52 -5.00
CA ASN A 97 -1.19 14.68 -6.09
C ASN A 97 -0.05 13.65 -6.07
N ASP A 98 0.38 13.16 -4.90
CA ASP A 98 1.42 12.13 -4.75
C ASP A 98 0.92 10.75 -5.27
N LEU A 99 -0.37 10.46 -5.10
CA LEU A 99 -1.01 9.25 -5.65
C LEU A 99 -1.18 9.34 -7.17
N ILE A 100 -1.52 10.52 -7.70
CA ILE A 100 -1.61 10.76 -9.15
C ILE A 100 -0.23 10.66 -9.79
N GLN A 101 0.80 11.27 -9.19
CA GLN A 101 2.18 11.16 -9.67
C GLN A 101 2.66 9.71 -9.67
N LYS A 102 2.42 8.96 -8.59
CA LYS A 102 2.78 7.53 -8.52
C LYS A 102 2.05 6.68 -9.57
N THR A 103 0.79 7.00 -9.90
CA THR A 103 0.02 6.29 -10.93
C THR A 103 0.57 6.60 -12.33
N ILE A 104 0.92 7.86 -12.61
CA ILE A 104 1.56 8.27 -13.87
C ILE A 104 2.97 7.66 -14.02
N GLU A 105 3.71 7.52 -12.91
CA GLU A 105 5.02 6.85 -12.91
C GLU A 105 4.91 5.34 -13.13
N LEU A 106 3.88 4.69 -12.58
CA LEU A 106 3.62 3.28 -12.83
C LEU A 106 3.22 3.02 -14.29
N ASP A 107 2.43 3.89 -14.90
CA ASP A 107 2.02 3.76 -16.31
C ASP A 107 3.23 3.93 -17.25
N ARG A 108 4.09 4.92 -17.00
CA ARG A 108 5.38 5.10 -17.70
C ARG A 108 6.39 3.98 -17.46
N LYS A 109 6.26 3.22 -16.36
CA LYS A 109 7.16 2.10 -16.08
C LYS A 109 6.98 0.95 -17.08
N TYR A 110 5.77 0.79 -17.62
CA TYR A 110 5.45 -0.34 -18.50
C TYR A 110 5.19 0.08 -19.94
N ILE A 111 4.61 1.26 -20.17
CA ILE A 111 4.40 1.80 -21.53
C ILE A 111 5.56 2.75 -21.85
N LEU A 112 6.35 2.37 -22.84
CA LEU A 112 7.54 3.13 -23.28
C LEU A 112 7.22 4.15 -24.36
N ASP A 113 6.19 3.88 -25.17
CA ASP A 113 5.72 4.78 -26.24
C ASP A 113 4.31 4.37 -26.69
N SER A 114 3.56 5.31 -27.22
CA SER A 114 2.21 5.08 -27.73
C SER A 114 1.85 6.12 -28.78
N GLY A 115 1.03 5.75 -29.76
CA GLY A 115 0.57 6.67 -30.77
C GLY A 115 -0.56 6.12 -31.62
N THR A 116 -0.90 6.88 -32.65
CA THR A 116 -1.86 6.48 -33.68
C THR A 116 -1.17 6.49 -35.04
N SER A 117 -1.63 5.65 -35.95
CA SER A 117 -1.08 5.51 -37.29
C SER A 117 -2.13 4.98 -38.24
N ILE A 118 -1.90 5.12 -39.55
CA ILE A 118 -2.90 4.81 -40.57
C ILE A 118 -2.32 3.79 -41.54
N VAL A 119 -3.08 2.73 -41.81
CA VAL A 119 -2.87 1.87 -42.97
C VAL A 119 -3.61 2.49 -44.14
N GLN A 120 -2.88 2.93 -45.17
CA GLN A 120 -3.47 3.52 -46.36
C GLN A 120 -4.19 2.45 -47.19
N LYS A 121 -5.21 2.89 -47.94
CA LYS A 121 -5.97 2.06 -48.88
C LYS A 121 -5.04 1.28 -49.82
N ASN A 122 -5.41 0.02 -50.07
CA ASN A 122 -4.67 -0.93 -50.91
C ASN A 122 -3.25 -1.25 -50.40
N GLN A 123 -2.93 -0.94 -49.14
CA GLN A 123 -1.70 -1.36 -48.50
C GLN A 123 -1.99 -2.45 -47.48
N SER A 124 -1.11 -3.44 -47.40
CA SER A 124 -1.13 -4.51 -46.39
C SER A 124 0.01 -4.37 -45.39
N ARG A 125 0.88 -3.37 -45.56
CA ARG A 125 2.06 -3.17 -44.71
C ARG A 125 2.27 -1.69 -44.44
N VAL A 126 2.54 -1.35 -43.19
CA VAL A 126 2.86 0.02 -42.77
C VAL A 126 4.04 0.01 -41.82
N TYR A 127 4.90 1.03 -41.95
CA TYR A 127 6.00 1.28 -41.03
C TYR A 127 5.58 2.32 -39.99
N VAL A 128 5.75 1.98 -38.72
CA VAL A 128 5.49 2.87 -37.58
C VAL A 128 6.80 3.22 -36.92
N LYS A 129 7.13 4.52 -36.92
CA LYS A 129 8.36 5.04 -36.32
C LYS A 129 8.20 5.17 -34.81
N SER A 130 9.12 4.58 -34.04
CA SER A 130 9.19 4.72 -32.58
C SER A 130 10.60 4.42 -32.08
N GLN A 131 11.17 5.37 -31.34
CA GLN A 131 12.52 5.23 -30.76
C GLN A 131 12.56 4.33 -29.51
N SER A 132 11.39 3.94 -29.01
CA SER A 132 11.27 3.11 -27.81
C SER A 132 11.20 1.61 -28.10
N VAL A 133 11.12 1.23 -29.39
CA VAL A 133 11.06 -0.18 -29.79
C VAL A 133 12.40 -0.87 -29.57
N LYS A 134 12.38 -2.03 -28.92
CA LYS A 134 13.52 -2.95 -28.77
C LYS A 134 13.15 -4.31 -29.36
N SER A 135 14.14 -5.17 -29.57
CA SER A 135 13.94 -6.53 -30.10
C SER A 135 12.97 -7.37 -29.26
N ASN A 136 12.94 -7.14 -27.94
CA ASN A 136 12.08 -7.84 -26.98
C ASN A 136 10.79 -7.07 -26.61
N SER A 137 10.53 -5.92 -27.24
CA SER A 137 9.35 -5.12 -26.93
C SER A 137 8.05 -5.83 -27.33
N LYS A 138 7.06 -5.75 -26.45
CA LYS A 138 5.68 -6.14 -26.72
C LYS A 138 4.96 -4.95 -27.35
N ILE A 139 4.50 -5.13 -28.58
CA ILE A 139 3.78 -4.10 -29.32
C ILE A 139 2.33 -4.56 -29.43
N THR A 140 1.42 -3.74 -28.94
CA THR A 140 -0.02 -3.98 -29.06
C THR A 140 -0.60 -3.01 -30.05
N VAL A 141 -1.48 -3.50 -30.92
CA VAL A 141 -2.12 -2.74 -31.99
C VAL A 141 -3.62 -2.99 -31.93
N THR A 142 -4.39 -1.92 -32.04
CA THR A 142 -5.85 -1.95 -32.02
C THR A 142 -6.39 -1.04 -33.13
N PHE A 143 -7.08 -1.62 -34.10
CA PHE A 143 -7.75 -0.86 -35.15
C PHE A 143 -8.98 -0.11 -34.60
N THR A 144 -9.20 1.11 -35.04
CA THR A 144 -10.34 1.95 -34.62
C THR A 144 -11.52 1.84 -35.58
N ALA A 145 -11.31 1.28 -36.78
CA ALA A 145 -12.31 1.05 -37.80
C ALA A 145 -12.14 -0.33 -38.45
N ASP A 146 -13.10 -0.72 -39.30
CA ASP A 146 -13.05 -1.97 -40.05
C ASP A 146 -11.87 -1.96 -41.04
N TYR A 147 -11.08 -3.03 -41.01
CA TYR A 147 -9.90 -3.23 -41.87
C TYR A 147 -10.12 -4.30 -42.95
N THR A 148 -11.37 -4.62 -43.25
CA THR A 148 -11.77 -5.46 -44.39
C THR A 148 -11.11 -4.98 -45.70
N PRO A 149 -10.67 -5.90 -46.59
CA PRO A 149 -10.82 -7.36 -46.56
C PRO A 149 -9.82 -8.13 -45.68
N ALA A 150 -8.86 -7.47 -45.02
CA ALA A 150 -7.96 -8.15 -44.12
C ALA A 150 -8.72 -8.69 -42.89
N ALA A 151 -8.31 -9.87 -42.43
CA ALA A 151 -8.89 -10.54 -41.27
C ALA A 151 -7.87 -10.77 -40.16
N ARG A 152 -6.57 -10.63 -40.47
CA ARG A 152 -5.48 -10.87 -39.52
C ARG A 152 -4.41 -9.81 -39.69
N TYR A 153 -3.77 -9.48 -38.58
CA TYR A 153 -2.60 -8.61 -38.55
C TYR A 153 -1.57 -9.13 -37.56
N TRP A 154 -0.31 -8.79 -37.80
CA TRP A 154 0.79 -9.11 -36.91
C TRP A 154 1.91 -8.07 -37.04
N VAL A 155 2.75 -8.00 -36.00
CA VAL A 155 3.98 -7.20 -36.05
C VAL A 155 5.06 -8.07 -36.69
N ALA A 156 5.38 -7.80 -37.95
CA ALA A 156 6.27 -8.62 -38.77
C ALA A 156 7.75 -8.43 -38.41
N GLN A 157 8.17 -7.18 -38.22
CA GLN A 157 9.56 -6.83 -37.95
C GLN A 157 9.64 -5.71 -36.92
N ARG A 158 10.63 -5.80 -36.03
CA ARG A 158 10.97 -4.78 -35.04
C ARG A 158 12.39 -4.33 -35.30
N THR A 159 12.58 -3.03 -35.52
CA THR A 159 13.91 -2.42 -35.67
C THR A 159 14.19 -1.59 -34.44
N SER A 160 15.16 -2.03 -33.64
CA SER A 160 15.49 -1.39 -32.36
C SER A 160 15.79 0.09 -32.54
N TYR A 161 15.15 0.93 -31.73
CA TYR A 161 15.27 2.39 -31.72
C TYR A 161 14.81 3.11 -32.99
N GLU A 162 14.17 2.39 -33.92
CA GLU A 162 13.64 2.99 -35.16
C GLU A 162 12.13 2.84 -35.26
N GLY A 163 11.60 1.63 -35.04
CA GLY A 163 10.18 1.36 -35.23
C GLY A 163 9.83 -0.10 -35.48
N PHE A 164 8.63 -0.34 -36.01
CA PHE A 164 8.15 -1.67 -36.35
C PHE A 164 7.29 -1.66 -37.61
N TYR A 165 7.19 -2.83 -38.24
CA TYR A 165 6.29 -3.07 -39.36
C TYR A 165 5.05 -3.80 -38.88
N LEU A 166 3.89 -3.20 -39.15
CA LEU A 166 2.60 -3.87 -39.04
C LEU A 166 2.25 -4.44 -40.41
N GLU A 167 1.88 -5.71 -40.44
CA GLU A 167 1.51 -6.43 -41.65
C GLU A 167 0.13 -7.05 -41.46
N LEU A 168 -0.64 -7.02 -42.54
CA LEU A 168 -1.99 -7.57 -42.65
C LEU A 168 -1.97 -8.71 -43.67
N ASP A 169 -2.88 -9.66 -43.52
CA ASP A 169 -3.03 -10.78 -44.45
C ASP A 169 -3.56 -10.38 -45.84
N ALA A 170 -4.25 -9.25 -45.94
CA ALA A 170 -4.69 -8.66 -47.20
C ALA A 170 -4.56 -7.12 -47.20
N PRO A 171 -4.57 -6.46 -48.37
CA PRO A 171 -4.62 -5.00 -48.44
C PRO A 171 -5.97 -4.46 -47.95
N VAL A 172 -5.99 -3.33 -47.24
CA VAL A 172 -7.23 -2.71 -46.72
C VAL A 172 -8.04 -2.03 -47.84
N GLY A 173 -9.37 -2.06 -47.76
CA GLY A 173 -10.27 -1.46 -48.75
C GLY A 173 -10.39 0.07 -48.66
N THR A 174 -10.08 0.63 -47.50
CA THR A 174 -10.12 2.06 -47.17
C THR A 174 -8.94 2.44 -46.27
N ASP A 175 -8.70 3.72 -46.06
CA ASP A 175 -7.73 4.16 -45.05
C ASP A 175 -8.26 3.78 -43.66
N VAL A 176 -7.43 3.12 -42.84
CA VAL A 176 -7.84 2.65 -41.51
C VAL A 176 -6.83 3.11 -40.48
N GLU A 177 -7.33 3.82 -39.47
CA GLU A 177 -6.55 4.23 -38.32
C GLU A 177 -6.44 3.09 -37.29
N PHE A 178 -5.30 3.04 -36.62
CA PHE A 178 -5.06 2.15 -35.50
C PHE A 178 -4.25 2.84 -34.42
N ASN A 179 -4.51 2.44 -33.19
CA ASN A 179 -3.75 2.82 -32.01
C ASN A 179 -2.70 1.75 -31.73
N TRP A 180 -1.55 2.18 -31.24
CA TRP A 180 -0.48 1.26 -30.84
C TRP A 180 0.21 1.74 -29.58
N TRP A 181 0.75 0.79 -28.82
CA TRP A 181 1.67 1.08 -27.73
C TRP A 181 2.75 0.02 -27.61
N VAL A 182 3.90 0.45 -27.09
CA VAL A 182 5.10 -0.35 -26.89
C VAL A 182 5.31 -0.53 -25.39
N ALA A 183 5.45 -1.77 -24.97
CA ALA A 183 5.76 -2.16 -23.61
C ALA A 183 6.99 -3.08 -23.55
N ASN A 184 7.63 -3.16 -22.40
CA ASN A 184 8.75 -4.07 -22.13
C ASN A 184 8.53 -4.82 -20.81
#